data_AF-A0A382HRJ1-F1
#
_entry.id   AF-A0A382HRJ1-F1
#
_cell.length_a   1.000
_cell.length_b   1.000
_cell.length_c   1.000
_cell.angle_alpha   90.00
_cell.angle_beta   90.00
_cell.angle_gamma   90.00
#
_symmetry.space_group_name_H-M   'P 1'
#
loop_
_entity.id
_entity.type
_entity.pdbx_description
1 polymer ?
#
loop_
_entity_poly.entity_id
_entity_poly.type
_entity_poly.pdbx_seq_one_letter_code
_entity_poly.pdbx_strand_id
1 'polypeptide(L)'
;MIDFGFFREIFQSINKNKLRTLLSGFTVAFAIMLFAILFGVANGLQNSFNSEFAGDANNSIFIFSGRTTKAVEGMQVGRRIQFDNELYETLKKEYKNDIEFISGRVYKNLTASYKDEKSNYTIRAVNPDH
;
A
#
# COMPACT_ATOMS: atom_id res chain seq x y z
N MET A 1 -20.94 21.47 -45.72
CA MET A 1 -20.73 20.41 -46.72
C MET A 1 -19.39 19.78 -46.41
N ILE A 2 -19.32 18.48 -46.13
CA ILE A 2 -18.06 17.78 -45.87
C ILE A 2 -17.41 17.49 -47.23
N ASP A 3 -16.18 17.96 -47.45
CA ASP A 3 -15.47 17.77 -48.71
C ASP A 3 -14.77 16.41 -48.77
N PHE A 4 -15.43 15.46 -49.41
CA PHE A 4 -14.89 14.10 -49.61
C PHE A 4 -13.70 14.04 -50.58
N GLY A 5 -13.47 15.08 -51.39
CA GLY A 5 -12.33 15.19 -52.29
C GLY A 5 -11.02 15.37 -51.51
N PHE A 6 -11.05 16.26 -50.52
CA PHE A 6 -9.91 16.52 -49.63
C PHE A 6 -9.43 15.27 -48.89
N PHE A 7 -10.35 14.48 -48.32
CA PHE A 7 -9.98 13.22 -47.67
C PHE A 7 -9.32 12.24 -48.65
N ARG A 8 -9.81 12.15 -49.89
CA ARG A 8 -9.25 11.27 -50.91
C ARG A 8 -7.82 11.69 -51.29
N GLU A 9 -7.55 12.98 -51.37
CA GLU A 9 -6.24 13.56 -51.66
C GLU A 9 -5.23 13.32 -50.52
N ILE A 10 -5.67 13.45 -49.27
CA ILE A 10 -4.86 13.08 -48.10
C ILE A 10 -4.49 11.60 -48.15
N PHE A 11 -5.47 10.71 -48.36
CA PHE A 11 -5.21 9.27 -48.43
C PHE A 11 -4.26 8.90 -49.58
N GLN A 12 -4.39 9.53 -50.75
CA GLN A 12 -3.43 9.36 -51.84
C GLN A 12 -2.02 9.82 -51.45
N SER A 13 -1.89 10.97 -50.79
CA SER A 13 -0.59 11.49 -50.33
C SER A 13 0.07 10.59 -49.27
N ILE A 14 -0.73 10.03 -48.35
CA ILE A 14 -0.28 9.04 -47.36
C ILE A 14 0.20 7.77 -48.05
N ASN A 15 -0.56 7.26 -49.02
CA ASN A 15 -0.23 6.03 -49.75
C ASN A 15 1.03 6.19 -50.64
N LYS A 16 1.34 7.43 -51.06
CA LYS A 16 2.54 7.75 -51.85
C LYS A 16 3.83 7.75 -51.00
N ASN A 17 3.73 8.07 -49.71
CA ASN A 17 4.87 8.11 -48.77
C ASN A 17 4.58 7.31 -47.50
N LYS A 18 4.32 6.01 -47.69
CA LYS A 18 3.85 5.12 -46.62
C LYS A 18 4.79 5.12 -45.41
N LEU A 19 6.10 4.99 -45.64
CA LEU A 19 7.08 4.81 -44.57
C LEU A 19 7.18 6.03 -43.65
N ARG A 20 7.25 7.24 -44.23
CA ARG A 20 7.30 8.50 -43.48
C ARG A 20 6.05 8.71 -42.63
N THR A 21 4.88 8.47 -43.21
CA THR A 21 3.61 8.65 -42.51
C THR A 21 3.44 7.63 -41.38
N LEU A 22 3.85 6.38 -41.60
CA LEU A 22 3.80 5.33 -40.59
C LEU A 22 4.73 5.63 -39.42
N LEU A 23 5.98 6.03 -39.68
CA LEU A 23 6.93 6.39 -38.63
C LEU A 23 6.46 7.61 -37.83
N SER A 24 5.96 8.65 -38.50
CA SER A 24 5.47 9.85 -37.80
C SER A 24 4.23 9.57 -36.95
N GLY A 25 3.27 8.80 -37.48
CA GLY A 25 2.10 8.37 -36.73
C GLY A 25 2.45 7.45 -35.55
N PHE A 26 3.42 6.55 -35.75
CA PHE A 26 3.93 5.68 -34.69
C PHE A 26 4.58 6.49 -33.57
N THR A 27 5.39 7.50 -33.86
CA THR A 27 5.99 8.36 -32.82
C THR A 27 4.93 9.06 -31.97
N VAL A 28 3.88 9.60 -32.60
CA VAL A 28 2.79 10.27 -31.87
C VAL A 28 2.01 9.27 -31.01
N ALA A 29 1.64 8.12 -31.58
CA ALA A 29 0.93 7.07 -30.84
C ALA A 29 1.77 6.53 -29.68
N PHE A 30 3.07 6.35 -29.89
CA PHE A 30 4.01 5.89 -28.88
C PHE A 30 4.16 6.89 -27.73
N ALA A 31 4.21 8.19 -28.03
CA ALA A 31 4.26 9.24 -27.01
C ALA A 31 2.98 9.26 -26.13
N ILE A 32 1.80 9.15 -26.75
CA ILE A 32 0.52 9.08 -26.03
C ILE A 32 0.46 7.81 -25.18
N MET A 33 0.93 6.67 -25.71
CA MET A 33 0.99 5.41 -24.98
C MET A 33 1.91 5.51 -23.75
N LEU A 34 3.11 6.08 -23.90
CA LEU A 34 4.02 6.29 -22.77
C LEU A 34 3.40 7.18 -21.70
N PHE A 35 2.72 8.26 -22.11
CA PHE A 35 2.00 9.14 -21.19
C PHE A 35 0.89 8.38 -20.44
N ALA A 36 0.09 7.59 -21.15
CA ALA A 36 -0.98 6.80 -20.54
C ALA A 36 -0.45 5.74 -19.55
N ILE A 37 0.65 5.05 -19.90
CA ILE A 37 1.30 4.09 -19.00
C ILE A 37 1.80 4.79 -17.74
N LEU A 38 2.54 5.90 -17.89
CA LEU A 38 3.06 6.64 -16.76
C LEU A 38 1.93 7.13 -15.84
N PHE A 39 0.86 7.66 -16.43
CA PHE A 39 -0.31 8.10 -15.69
C PHE A 39 -1.01 6.94 -14.97
N GLY A 40 -1.14 5.79 -15.64
CA GLY A 40 -1.69 4.57 -15.04
C GLY A 40 -0.86 4.08 -13.85
N VAL A 41 0.46 4.04 -13.98
CA VAL A 41 1.38 3.66 -12.91
C VAL A 41 1.30 4.65 -11.74
N ALA A 42 1.31 5.96 -12.00
CA ALA A 42 1.22 6.98 -10.96
C ALA A 42 -0.07 6.86 -10.15
N ASN A 43 -1.22 6.71 -10.82
CA ASN A 43 -2.51 6.54 -10.14
C ASN A 43 -2.63 5.18 -9.44
N GLY A 44 -2.12 4.11 -10.05
CA GLY A 44 -2.07 2.78 -9.43
C GLY A 44 -1.25 2.81 -8.14
N LEU A 45 -0.08 3.44 -8.18
CA LEU A 45 0.77 3.62 -7.02
C LEU A 45 0.07 4.46 -5.94
N GLN A 46 -0.51 5.60 -6.30
CA GLN A 46 -1.26 6.44 -5.36
C GLN A 46 -2.41 5.66 -4.69
N ASN A 47 -3.13 4.83 -5.44
CA ASN A 47 -4.21 4.02 -4.90
C ASN A 47 -3.70 2.91 -3.98
N SER A 48 -2.61 2.24 -4.34
CA SER A 48 -1.98 1.24 -3.46
C SER A 48 -1.43 1.87 -2.18
N PHE A 49 -0.79 3.04 -2.26
CA PHE A 49 -0.40 3.78 -1.06
C PHE A 49 -1.64 4.15 -0.24
N ASN A 50 -2.67 4.70 -0.86
CA ASN A 50 -3.89 5.02 -0.12
C ASN A 50 -4.52 3.77 0.51
N SER A 51 -4.54 2.60 -0.13
CA SER A 51 -5.12 1.39 0.47
C SER A 51 -4.28 0.82 1.62
N GLU A 52 -2.96 0.82 1.47
CA GLU A 52 -2.05 0.31 2.51
C GLU A 52 -1.99 1.23 3.73
N PHE A 53 -2.11 2.55 3.50
CA PHE A 53 -2.01 3.55 4.56
C PHE A 53 -3.37 4.07 5.07
N ALA A 54 -4.49 3.84 4.39
CA ALA A 54 -5.83 4.27 4.86
C ALA A 54 -6.29 3.55 6.12
N GLY A 55 -5.74 2.38 6.43
CA GLY A 55 -6.03 1.65 7.67
C GLY A 55 -5.38 2.23 8.92
N ASP A 56 -4.39 3.12 8.75
CA ASP A 56 -3.66 3.73 9.85
C ASP A 56 -4.04 5.22 9.94
N ALA A 57 -4.49 5.66 11.12
CA ALA A 57 -4.83 7.07 11.32
C ALA A 57 -3.58 7.96 11.09
N ASN A 58 -3.76 9.12 10.46
CA ASN A 58 -2.67 10.08 10.18
C ASN A 58 -1.86 10.48 11.42
N ASN A 59 -2.42 10.31 12.63
CA ASN A 59 -1.76 10.58 13.90
C ASN A 59 -1.63 9.31 14.77
N SER A 60 -1.24 8.19 14.15
CA SER A 60 -0.99 6.93 14.85
C SER A 60 0.51 6.72 15.11
N ILE A 61 0.82 6.18 16.29
CA ILE A 61 2.18 5.81 16.68
C ILE A 61 2.22 4.30 16.89
N PHE A 62 3.16 3.62 16.22
CA PHE A 62 3.39 2.20 16.40
C PHE A 62 4.63 1.95 17.24
N ILE A 63 4.45 1.26 18.36
CA ILE A 63 5.53 0.86 19.26
C ILE A 63 5.78 -0.63 19.07
N PHE A 64 6.99 -0.98 18.65
CA PHE A 64 7.41 -2.37 18.50
C PHE A 64 8.42 -2.72 19.59
N SER A 65 8.33 -3.94 20.11
CA SER A 65 9.30 -4.41 21.09
C SER A 65 10.64 -4.74 20.43
N GLY A 66 11.68 -4.01 20.86
CA GLY A 66 13.07 -4.27 20.48
C GLY A 66 13.72 -5.39 21.29
N ARG A 67 15.03 -5.52 21.14
CA ARG A 67 15.88 -6.35 22.00
C ARG A 67 16.66 -5.48 22.98
N THR A 68 16.90 -5.98 24.19
CA THR A 68 17.66 -5.25 25.20
C THR A 68 19.13 -5.12 24.82
N THR A 69 19.69 -3.91 24.96
CA THR A 69 21.12 -3.63 24.69
C THR A 69 21.96 -3.54 25.96
N LYS A 70 21.32 -3.42 27.13
CA LYS A 70 21.97 -3.34 28.45
C LYS A 70 21.42 -4.41 29.38
N ALA A 71 22.30 -4.95 30.21
CA ALA A 71 21.93 -5.86 31.29
C ALA A 71 21.36 -5.04 32.46
N VAL A 72 20.27 -5.53 33.07
CA VAL A 72 19.56 -4.88 34.17
C VAL A 72 19.08 -5.96 35.11
N GLU A 73 19.21 -5.75 36.43
CA GLU A 73 18.64 -6.62 37.48
C GLU A 73 18.95 -8.12 37.30
N GLY A 74 20.21 -8.44 36.97
CA GLY A 74 20.65 -9.83 36.76
C GLY A 74 20.21 -10.46 35.44
N MET A 75 19.49 -9.72 34.59
CA MET A 75 19.03 -10.18 33.30
C MET A 75 20.03 -9.86 32.19
N GLN A 76 20.29 -10.84 31.31
CA GLN A 76 21.23 -10.70 30.20
C GLN A 76 20.71 -9.79 29.06
N VAL A 77 21.67 -9.32 28.24
CA VAL A 77 21.42 -8.56 27.01
C VAL A 77 20.84 -9.47 25.91
N GLY A 78 20.16 -8.87 24.93
CA GLY A 78 19.63 -9.58 23.76
C GLY A 78 18.24 -10.20 23.93
N ARG A 79 17.57 -9.97 25.06
CA ARG A 79 16.22 -10.47 25.32
C ARG A 79 15.20 -9.63 24.56
N ARG A 80 14.13 -10.28 24.07
CA ARG A 80 12.99 -9.59 23.46
C ARG A 80 12.14 -8.95 24.55
N ILE A 81 11.84 -7.67 24.41
CA ILE A 81 10.91 -6.98 25.30
C ILE A 81 9.50 -7.54 25.02
N GLN A 82 8.75 -7.88 26.07
CA GLN A 82 7.35 -8.26 25.96
C GLN A 82 6.53 -7.18 26.66
N PHE A 83 5.52 -6.66 25.96
CA PHE A 83 4.56 -5.77 26.58
C PHE A 83 3.56 -6.60 27.37
N ASP A 84 3.18 -6.12 28.54
CA ASP A 84 2.14 -6.70 29.36
C ASP A 84 0.87 -5.83 29.34
N ASN A 85 -0.22 -6.38 29.85
CA ASN A 85 -1.49 -5.67 29.92
C ASN A 85 -1.48 -4.59 31.02
N GLU A 86 -0.61 -4.70 32.03
CA GLU A 86 -0.50 -3.70 33.10
C GLU A 86 0.11 -2.40 32.59
N LEU A 87 1.13 -2.49 31.74
CA LEU A 87 1.70 -1.35 31.00
C LEU A 87 0.64 -0.68 30.12
N TYR A 88 -0.22 -1.47 29.45
CA TYR A 88 -1.32 -0.93 28.66
C TYR A 88 -2.28 -0.08 29.51
N GLU A 89 -2.73 -0.59 30.65
CA GLU A 89 -3.64 0.15 31.55
C GLU A 89 -2.96 1.38 32.15
N THR A 90 -1.66 1.29 32.47
CA THR A 90 -0.87 2.41 32.99
C THR A 90 -0.78 3.53 31.95
N LEU A 91 -0.43 3.20 30.71
CA LEU A 91 -0.36 4.17 29.61
C LEU A 91 -1.72 4.82 29.34
N LYS A 92 -2.80 4.02 29.33
CA LYS A 92 -4.17 4.52 29.13
C LYS A 92 -4.59 5.49 30.24
N LYS A 93 -4.13 5.28 31.47
CA LYS A 93 -4.46 6.13 32.63
C LYS A 93 -3.61 7.40 32.69
N GLU A 94 -2.30 7.28 32.50
CA GLU A 94 -1.36 8.39 32.62
C GLU A 94 -1.50 9.40 31.47
N TYR A 95 -1.72 8.91 30.25
CA TYR A 95 -1.82 9.74 29.03
C TYR A 95 -3.24 9.90 28.52
N LYS A 96 -4.25 9.75 29.40
CA LYS A 96 -5.68 9.81 29.04
C LYS A 96 -6.09 11.08 28.29
N ASN A 97 -5.40 12.19 28.54
CA ASN A 97 -5.71 13.49 27.92
C ASN A 97 -5.02 13.69 26.57
N ASP A 98 -3.98 12.91 26.27
CA ASP A 98 -3.15 13.05 25.06
C ASP A 98 -3.41 11.92 24.06
N ILE A 99 -3.89 10.76 24.52
CA ILE A 99 -4.15 9.56 23.71
C ILE A 99 -5.65 9.28 23.69
N GLU A 100 -6.27 9.45 22.51
CA GLU A 100 -7.70 9.18 22.30
C GLU A 100 -7.98 7.67 22.22
N PHE A 101 -7.12 6.92 21.50
CA PHE A 101 -7.24 5.48 21.32
C PHE A 101 -5.89 4.79 21.52
N ILE A 102 -5.91 3.65 22.21
CA ILE A 102 -4.76 2.78 22.38
C ILE A 102 -5.23 1.34 22.18
N SER A 103 -4.45 0.54 21.44
CA SER A 103 -4.79 -0.87 21.21
C SER A 103 -3.53 -1.73 21.26
N GLY A 104 -3.54 -2.72 22.13
CA GLY A 104 -2.53 -3.79 22.13
C GLY A 104 -2.79 -4.72 20.95
N ARG A 105 -1.75 -5.00 20.16
CA ARG A 105 -1.86 -5.91 18.99
C ARG A 105 -0.97 -7.12 19.19
N VAL A 106 -1.56 -8.31 19.11
CA VAL A 106 -0.83 -9.59 19.12
C VAL A 106 -1.12 -10.34 17.83
N TYR A 107 -0.06 -10.67 17.10
CA TYR A 107 -0.15 -11.46 15.87
C TYR A 107 0.25 -12.90 16.15
N LYS A 108 -0.60 -13.85 15.78
CA LYS A 108 -0.32 -15.29 15.88
C LYS A 108 -0.73 -15.99 14.60
N ASN A 109 0.10 -16.91 14.13
CA ASN A 109 -0.26 -17.79 13.03
C ASN A 109 -0.95 -19.02 13.60
N LEU A 110 -2.15 -19.30 13.13
CA LEU A 110 -2.98 -20.40 13.60
C LEU A 110 -3.56 -21.14 12.40
N THR A 111 -3.58 -22.46 12.47
CA THR A 111 -4.26 -23.27 11.48
C THR A 111 -5.73 -23.34 11.85
N ALA A 112 -6.59 -22.78 10.99
CA ALA A 112 -8.03 -22.89 11.16
C ALA A 112 -8.57 -24.03 10.29
N SER A 113 -9.54 -24.77 10.82
CA SER A 113 -10.26 -25.82 10.10
C SER A 113 -11.75 -25.54 10.16
N TYR A 114 -12.42 -25.61 9.01
CA TYR A 114 -13.86 -25.51 8.90
C TYR A 114 -14.37 -26.56 7.91
N LYS A 115 -15.23 -27.47 8.40
CA LYS A 115 -15.66 -28.66 7.64
C LYS A 115 -14.43 -29.43 7.15
N ASP A 116 -14.35 -29.70 5.84
CA ASP A 116 -13.27 -30.45 5.20
C ASP A 116 -12.09 -29.56 4.77
N GLU A 117 -12.15 -28.25 5.04
CA GLU A 117 -11.09 -27.31 4.67
C GLU A 117 -10.21 -26.95 5.86
N LYS A 118 -8.89 -26.96 5.65
CA LYS A 118 -7.88 -26.59 6.63
C LYS A 118 -6.87 -25.66 5.99
N SER A 119 -6.65 -24.50 6.59
CA SER A 119 -5.70 -23.50 6.08
C SER A 119 -5.04 -22.71 7.22
N ASN A 120 -3.89 -22.12 6.92
CA ASN A 120 -3.12 -21.32 7.87
C ASN A 120 -3.50 -19.85 7.75
N TYR A 121 -3.88 -19.24 8.87
CA TYR A 121 -4.29 -17.84 8.93
C TYR A 121 -3.44 -17.08 9.94
N THR A 122 -3.17 -15.82 9.62
CA THR A 122 -2.60 -14.87 10.59
C THR A 122 -3.77 -14.25 11.36
N ILE A 123 -3.86 -14.55 12.64
CA ILE A 123 -4.86 -13.98 13.54
C ILE A 123 -4.24 -12.78 14.26
N ARG A 124 -4.93 -11.65 14.15
CA ARG A 124 -4.62 -10.40 14.88
C ARG A 124 -5.59 -10.30 16.05
N ALA A 125 -5.08 -10.51 17.27
CA ALA A 125 -5.82 -10.25 18.49
C ALA A 125 -5.59 -8.80 18.91
N VAL A 126 -6.67 -8.07 19.17
CA VAL A 126 -6.67 -6.63 19.44
C VAL A 126 -7.56 -6.30 20.61
N ASN A 127 -7.28 -5.18 21.29
CA ASN A 127 -8.17 -4.66 22.32
C ASN A 127 -9.50 -4.16 21.70
N PRO A 128 -10.60 -4.12 22.47
CA PRO A 128 -11.92 -3.72 21.97
C PRO A 128 -11.99 -2.31 21.40
N ASP A 129 -11.05 -1.45 21.81
CA ASP A 129 -10.95 -0.05 21.39
C ASP A 129 -10.23 0.11 20.02
N HIS A 130 -9.99 -0.98 19.27
CA HIS A 130 -9.35 -0.94 17.93
C HIS A 130 -10.31 -0.50 16.82
#